data_AF-A0AAN6VFT4-F1
#
_entry.id   AF-A0AAN6VFT4-F1
#
_cell.length_a   1.000
_cell.length_b   1.000
_cell.length_c   1.000
_cell.angle_alpha   90.00
_cell.angle_beta   90.00
_cell.angle_gamma   90.00
#
_symmetry.space_group_name_H-M   'P 1'
#
loop_
_entity.id
_entity.type
_entity.pdbx_description
1 polymer ?
#
loop_
_entity_poly.entity_id
_entity_poly.type
_entity_poly.pdbx_seq_one_letter_code
_entity_poly.pdbx_strand_id
1 'polypeptide(L)'
;MKFLSDHPEIKRVLKKWAGPKGLQVASHYFWNQGFELQKSQRGLLRTILFHILKNTPNSVPAVCPRLPEDDWKVEDLKTMLRKVVKLDHMTAKSCFLIDGLDKYHGDEEELVDILSFFSDTLGIKLCVSSRPRLVLDEAFAAQREHLVISDFTKNDMKTFVRTRLQVNPKFRKLQASRPACEQIMAQIAETSNGVWLWVYLVTHDLVRAVNRNEGIPMLRKILDQFPRELEEFFRFIIESVRPSFREEMAHIFLITIDEVQPLPLFVFSLFKRERSNADYTIASLITPLDLNSMEASEKIRKDQLQNRYKDLLVVERGSHPVFLSSPVDFLHRTVRDFLRDCYYDQLKRELTTAFDPLVSLCNAMLFLVKGLPAVDIRQPQSITRLLQLVDELLYYAYEIEKRQPSPEAALYVARVLDELDRVNRHHTRHSMGNHWTHIRDPPRARGLDEYREGGNYNFLALAVQARLTGPAGRCSTTRSARAAEAGIDLDMVRLLLERGANPNQPVHLNDGKTVWALFLLACLGAAERVEEAASPVPREVLYRACELLIRHGAEPQCWFGDDGLGEQRRRSNVVGFLDSLFGGEKSAALRRLLAEEKARRESQSWGVFSWFSGLVSR
;
A
#
# COMPACT_ATOMS: atom_id res chain seq x y z
N MET A 1 2.81 -13.45 18.85
CA MET A 1 3.47 -12.41 19.68
C MET A 1 2.53 -11.36 20.28
N LYS A 2 1.49 -10.87 19.58
CA LYS A 2 0.58 -9.82 20.13
C LYS A 2 -0.02 -10.14 21.50
N PHE A 3 -0.51 -11.37 21.70
CA PHE A 3 -1.00 -11.82 23.01
C PHE A 3 0.07 -11.67 24.11
N LEU A 4 1.32 -12.04 23.80
CA LEU A 4 2.44 -11.94 24.74
C LEU A 4 2.77 -10.48 25.07
N SER A 5 2.79 -9.58 24.08
CA SER A 5 3.11 -8.16 24.33
C SER A 5 2.14 -7.48 25.28
N ASP A 6 0.88 -7.91 25.26
CA ASP A 6 -0.19 -7.32 26.06
C ASP A 6 -0.38 -8.06 27.41
N HIS A 7 0.22 -9.23 27.59
CA HIS A 7 0.05 -10.05 28.77
C HIS A 7 0.68 -9.39 30.02
N PRO A 8 -0.08 -9.19 31.12
CA PRO A 8 0.42 -8.51 32.33
C PRO A 8 1.67 -9.18 32.93
N GLU A 9 1.75 -10.50 32.84
CA GLU A 9 2.84 -11.28 33.40
C GLU A 9 4.19 -11.00 32.73
N ILE A 10 4.21 -10.73 31.41
CA ILE A 10 5.44 -10.37 30.71
C ILE A 10 5.99 -9.06 31.25
N LYS A 11 5.12 -8.06 31.45
CA LYS A 11 5.53 -6.77 32.04
C LYS A 11 6.06 -6.98 33.46
N ARG A 12 5.45 -7.86 34.26
CA ARG A 12 5.89 -8.18 35.62
C ARG A 12 7.29 -8.80 35.64
N VAL A 13 7.53 -9.82 34.82
CA VAL A 13 8.82 -10.53 34.74
C VAL A 13 9.92 -9.63 34.17
N LEU A 14 9.62 -8.86 33.13
CA LEU A 14 10.58 -7.92 32.54
C LEU A 14 10.93 -6.77 33.50
N LYS A 15 9.98 -6.29 34.32
CA LYS A 15 10.26 -5.29 35.37
C LYS A 15 11.21 -5.85 36.41
N LYS A 16 11.01 -7.09 36.84
CA LYS A 16 11.93 -7.78 37.75
C LYS A 16 13.35 -7.88 37.16
N TRP A 17 13.46 -8.16 35.86
CA TRP A 17 14.76 -8.19 35.17
C TRP A 17 15.39 -6.80 35.00
N ALA A 18 14.61 -5.76 34.75
CA ALA A 18 15.08 -4.38 34.67
C ALA A 18 15.69 -3.90 36.00
N GLY A 19 15.12 -4.36 37.12
CA GLY A 19 15.58 -4.01 38.47
C GLY A 19 15.31 -2.53 38.76
N PRO A 20 16.30 -1.75 39.24
CA PRO A 20 16.12 -0.32 39.50
C PRO A 20 16.15 0.53 38.22
N LYS A 21 16.60 -0.02 37.09
CA LYS A 21 16.60 0.68 35.81
C LYS A 21 15.18 0.72 35.23
N GLY A 22 14.91 1.73 34.40
CA GLY A 22 13.67 1.78 33.62
C GLY A 22 13.50 0.53 32.74
N LEU A 23 12.27 0.21 32.34
CA LEU A 23 11.97 -0.87 31.40
C LEU A 23 11.31 -0.31 30.15
N GLN A 24 11.80 -0.73 29.00
CA GLN A 24 11.17 -0.50 27.71
C GLN A 24 10.77 -1.82 27.08
N VAL A 25 9.56 -1.88 26.54
CA VAL A 25 9.09 -3.01 25.75
C VAL A 25 8.57 -2.45 24.44
N ALA A 26 9.08 -2.99 23.33
CA ALA A 26 8.67 -2.63 22.00
C ALA A 26 8.41 -3.89 21.20
N SER A 27 7.52 -3.80 20.22
CA SER A 27 7.22 -4.90 19.32
C SER A 27 7.47 -4.49 17.89
N HIS A 28 8.02 -5.40 17.10
CA HIS A 28 8.12 -5.28 15.65
C HIS A 28 7.45 -6.51 15.03
N TYR A 29 6.64 -6.29 14.00
CA TYR A 29 5.91 -7.36 13.33
C TYR A 29 6.28 -7.32 11.86
N PHE A 30 7.08 -8.30 11.42
CA PHE A 30 7.34 -8.46 10.00
C PHE A 30 6.06 -8.87 9.30
N TRP A 31 5.72 -8.13 8.26
CA TRP A 31 4.51 -8.37 7.50
C TRP A 31 4.82 -8.29 6.01
N ASN A 32 4.76 -9.43 5.32
CA ASN A 32 5.07 -9.51 3.89
C ASN A 32 4.12 -8.67 3.01
N GLN A 33 2.92 -8.36 3.50
CA GLN A 33 1.96 -7.46 2.83
C GLN A 33 1.94 -6.06 3.41
N GLY A 34 2.77 -5.80 4.42
CA GLY A 34 2.94 -4.47 4.95
C GLY A 34 3.70 -3.57 3.99
N PHE A 35 3.77 -2.28 4.33
CA PHE A 35 4.60 -1.32 3.61
C PHE A 35 6.07 -1.78 3.59
N GLU A 36 6.86 -1.31 2.63
CA GLU A 36 8.29 -1.67 2.50
C GLU A 36 9.08 -1.57 3.81
N LEU A 37 8.77 -0.61 4.67
CA LEU A 37 9.39 -0.50 6.00
C LEU A 37 9.02 -1.66 6.93
N GLN A 38 7.80 -2.19 6.89
CA GLN A 38 7.35 -3.27 7.78
C GLN A 38 7.96 -4.64 7.46
N LYS A 39 8.57 -4.81 6.28
CA LYS A 39 9.23 -6.07 5.87
C LYS A 39 10.76 -5.96 5.73
N SER A 40 11.32 -4.76 5.83
CA SER A 40 12.75 -4.51 5.59
C SER A 40 13.57 -4.36 6.86
N GLN A 41 14.87 -4.63 6.74
CA GLN A 41 15.87 -4.38 7.79
C GLN A 41 15.82 -2.93 8.27
N ARG A 42 15.66 -2.00 7.30
CA ARG A 42 15.54 -0.57 7.56
C ARG A 42 14.42 -0.25 8.55
N GLY A 43 13.24 -0.85 8.40
CA GLY A 43 12.15 -0.59 9.33
C GLY A 43 12.36 -1.20 10.70
N LEU A 44 12.92 -2.42 10.79
CA LEU A 44 13.30 -3.02 12.08
C LEU A 44 14.26 -2.10 12.85
N LEU A 45 15.34 -1.64 12.20
CA LEU A 45 16.34 -0.78 12.82
C LEU A 45 15.75 0.58 13.23
N ARG A 46 14.88 1.17 12.40
CA ARG A 46 14.16 2.42 12.72
C ARG A 46 13.24 2.24 13.93
N THR A 47 12.49 1.14 14.00
CA THR A 47 11.64 0.82 15.16
C THR A 47 12.48 0.75 16.43
N ILE A 48 13.58 -0.01 16.41
CA ILE A 48 14.47 -0.18 17.57
C ILE A 48 15.05 1.17 18.01
N LEU A 49 15.63 1.95 17.07
CA LEU A 49 16.19 3.27 17.36
C LEU A 49 15.16 4.22 17.95
N PHE A 50 14.00 4.33 17.32
CA PHE A 50 12.92 5.21 17.78
C PHE A 50 12.53 4.87 19.21
N HIS A 51 12.36 3.58 19.54
CA HIS A 51 11.96 3.16 20.87
C HIS A 51 13.02 3.47 21.94
N ILE A 52 14.30 3.28 21.62
CA ILE A 52 15.39 3.59 22.55
C ILE A 52 15.51 5.11 22.76
N LEU A 53 15.56 5.88 21.67
CA LEU A 53 15.81 7.32 21.68
C LEU A 53 14.62 8.13 22.24
N LYS A 54 13.38 7.69 22.03
CA LYS A 54 12.18 8.36 22.55
C LYS A 54 12.23 8.58 24.06
N ASN A 55 12.89 7.68 24.80
CA ASN A 55 13.00 7.73 26.26
C ASN A 55 14.40 8.15 26.74
N THR A 56 15.33 8.40 25.82
CA THR A 56 16.64 8.99 26.09
C THR A 56 16.89 10.24 25.22
N PRO A 57 16.01 11.28 25.28
CA PRO A 57 16.12 12.43 24.38
C PRO A 57 17.49 13.13 24.44
N ASN A 58 18.12 13.13 25.61
CA ASN A 58 19.44 13.73 25.83
C ASN A 58 20.56 13.04 25.03
N SER A 59 20.35 11.79 24.60
CA SER A 59 21.29 11.04 23.78
C SER A 59 21.13 11.30 22.28
N VAL A 60 20.01 11.91 21.85
CA VAL A 60 19.71 12.16 20.44
C VAL A 60 20.80 12.99 19.76
N PRO A 61 21.33 14.10 20.33
CA PRO A 61 22.39 14.88 19.67
C PRO A 61 23.69 14.10 19.48
N ALA A 62 24.03 13.19 20.40
CA ALA A 62 25.24 12.37 20.31
C ALA A 62 25.10 11.22 19.30
N VAL A 63 23.90 10.66 19.18
CA VAL A 63 23.60 9.53 18.29
C VAL A 63 23.33 10.01 16.87
N CYS A 64 22.54 11.08 16.73
CA CYS A 64 22.02 11.62 15.49
C CYS A 64 22.24 13.15 15.46
N PRO A 65 23.48 13.63 15.23
CA PRO A 65 23.79 15.05 15.20
C PRO A 65 23.14 15.78 14.00
N ARG A 66 22.79 15.04 12.94
CA ARG A 66 22.03 15.52 11.78
C ARG A 66 20.95 14.49 11.45
N LEU A 67 19.69 14.94 11.40
CA LEU A 67 18.59 14.10 10.91
C LEU A 67 18.78 13.93 9.39
N PRO A 68 18.79 12.69 8.86
CA PRO A 68 18.84 12.47 7.42
C PRO A 68 17.62 13.11 6.76
N GLU A 69 17.85 13.94 5.74
CA GLU A 69 16.80 14.77 5.14
C GLU A 69 15.78 13.97 4.34
N ASP A 70 16.09 12.79 3.75
CA ASP A 70 15.03 11.90 3.23
C ASP A 70 15.38 10.43 2.88
N ASP A 71 16.55 9.88 3.25
CA ASP A 71 16.80 8.43 3.04
C ASP A 71 17.71 7.82 4.11
N TRP A 72 17.10 7.17 5.11
CA TRP A 72 17.82 6.52 6.20
C TRP A 72 18.43 5.21 5.69
N LYS A 73 19.71 5.24 5.31
CA LYS A 73 20.42 4.03 4.89
C LYS A 73 20.59 3.07 6.08
N VAL A 74 20.66 1.80 5.76
CA VAL A 74 20.84 0.72 6.74
C VAL A 74 22.16 0.89 7.52
N GLU A 75 23.21 1.31 6.85
CA GLU A 75 24.55 1.52 7.42
C GLU A 75 24.55 2.65 8.43
N ASP A 76 23.81 3.73 8.15
CA ASP A 76 23.63 4.86 9.05
C ASP A 76 22.86 4.42 10.30
N LEU A 77 21.78 3.65 10.11
CA LEU A 77 20.98 3.07 11.19
C LEU A 77 21.82 2.15 12.08
N LYS A 78 22.59 1.23 11.49
CA LYS A 78 23.52 0.34 12.19
C LYS A 78 24.55 1.16 12.99
N THR A 79 25.08 2.23 12.40
CA THR A 79 26.05 3.12 13.05
C THR A 79 25.44 3.87 14.23
N MET A 80 24.24 4.43 14.06
CA MET A 80 23.50 5.08 15.15
C MET A 80 23.21 4.12 16.29
N LEU A 81 22.78 2.89 15.99
CA LEU A 81 22.54 1.87 17.02
C LEU A 81 23.80 1.51 17.79
N ARG A 82 24.94 1.32 17.10
CA ARG A 82 26.23 1.08 17.77
C ARG A 82 26.63 2.23 18.68
N LYS A 83 26.33 3.49 18.31
CA LYS A 83 26.54 4.65 19.18
C LYS A 83 25.66 4.58 20.41
N VAL A 84 24.36 4.31 20.24
CA VAL A 84 23.39 4.17 21.35
C VAL A 84 23.85 3.12 22.36
N VAL A 85 24.28 1.96 21.88
CA VAL A 85 24.73 0.84 22.73
C VAL A 85 26.00 1.19 23.52
N LYS A 86 26.89 1.99 22.94
CA LYS A 86 28.14 2.43 23.58
C LYS A 86 27.95 3.56 24.59
N LEU A 87 26.76 4.13 24.72
CA LEU A 87 26.48 5.12 25.75
C LEU A 87 26.37 4.40 27.10
N ASP A 88 27.33 4.63 28.00
CA ASP A 88 27.36 4.10 29.38
C ASP A 88 26.14 4.51 30.24
N HIS A 89 25.29 5.40 29.72
CA HIS A 89 24.17 6.02 30.41
C HIS A 89 22.81 5.45 30.05
N MET A 90 22.71 4.18 29.63
CA MET A 90 21.40 3.55 29.43
C MET A 90 20.67 3.42 30.79
N THR A 91 19.77 4.38 31.02
CA THR A 91 18.91 4.51 32.21
C THR A 91 17.78 3.46 32.22
N ALA A 92 17.55 2.79 31.09
CA ALA A 92 16.55 1.76 30.94
C ALA A 92 17.12 0.51 30.24
N LYS A 93 16.58 -0.66 30.58
CA LYS A 93 16.75 -1.89 29.82
C LYS A 93 15.61 -2.02 28.80
N SER A 94 15.89 -2.61 27.65
CA SER A 94 14.95 -2.73 26.55
C SER A 94 14.68 -4.19 26.20
N CYS A 95 13.42 -4.53 25.96
CA CYS A 95 12.99 -5.83 25.47
C CYS A 95 12.26 -5.64 24.14
N PHE A 96 12.69 -6.34 23.10
CA PHE A 96 12.07 -6.32 21.78
C PHE A 96 11.38 -7.65 21.49
N LEU A 97 10.10 -7.57 21.18
CA LEU A 97 9.28 -8.70 20.74
C LEU A 97 9.19 -8.64 19.21
N ILE A 98 9.88 -9.54 18.51
CA ILE A 98 9.96 -9.51 17.03
C ILE A 98 9.21 -10.71 16.48
N ASP A 99 8.14 -10.47 15.71
CA ASP A 99 7.31 -11.53 15.14
C ASP A 99 7.56 -11.71 13.65
N GLY A 100 7.68 -12.97 13.21
CA GLY A 100 7.67 -13.35 11.80
C GLY A 100 9.00 -13.17 11.09
N LEU A 101 10.13 -13.60 11.70
CA LEU A 101 11.44 -13.50 11.04
C LEU A 101 11.45 -14.16 9.64
N ASP A 102 10.68 -15.24 9.43
CA ASP A 102 10.49 -15.90 8.14
C ASP A 102 9.87 -15.01 7.03
N LYS A 103 9.36 -13.83 7.41
CA LYS A 103 8.75 -12.82 6.53
C LYS A 103 9.65 -11.61 6.28
N TYR A 104 10.87 -11.65 6.78
CA TYR A 104 11.88 -10.66 6.46
C TYR A 104 12.21 -10.69 4.97
N HIS A 105 12.29 -9.51 4.36
CA HIS A 105 12.60 -9.35 2.95
C HIS A 105 14.02 -8.79 2.80
N GLY A 106 15.00 -9.70 2.71
CA GLY A 106 16.42 -9.41 2.57
C GLY A 106 17.26 -10.67 2.81
N ASP A 107 18.56 -10.48 3.02
CA ASP A 107 19.52 -11.54 3.36
C ASP A 107 19.34 -12.04 4.81
N GLU A 108 19.04 -13.34 4.99
CA GLU A 108 18.72 -13.95 6.29
C GLU A 108 19.96 -13.98 7.21
N GLU A 109 21.16 -14.12 6.65
CA GLU A 109 22.43 -14.07 7.36
C GLU A 109 22.67 -12.68 7.95
N GLU A 110 22.37 -11.61 7.20
CA GLU A 110 22.44 -10.26 7.76
C GLU A 110 21.43 -10.04 8.91
N LEU A 111 20.25 -10.65 8.83
CA LEU A 111 19.26 -10.59 9.90
C LEU A 111 19.80 -11.27 11.16
N VAL A 112 20.41 -12.45 11.01
CA VAL A 112 21.07 -13.17 12.11
C VAL A 112 22.17 -12.32 12.75
N ASP A 113 23.02 -11.67 11.95
CA ASP A 113 24.10 -10.80 12.45
C ASP A 113 23.56 -9.66 13.32
N ILE A 114 22.47 -9.03 12.87
CA ILE A 114 21.85 -7.92 13.60
C ILE A 114 21.19 -8.39 14.89
N LEU A 115 20.44 -9.49 14.84
CA LEU A 115 19.79 -10.05 16.03
C LEU A 115 20.84 -10.50 17.06
N SER A 116 21.94 -11.09 16.60
CA SER A 116 23.07 -11.50 17.46
C SER A 116 23.74 -10.28 18.10
N PHE A 117 24.01 -9.22 17.33
CA PHE A 117 24.55 -7.95 17.86
C PHE A 117 23.69 -7.38 19.00
N PHE A 118 22.36 -7.44 18.86
CA PHE A 118 21.45 -6.96 19.91
C PHE A 118 21.35 -7.91 21.10
N SER A 119 21.38 -9.22 20.86
CA SER A 119 21.45 -10.26 21.89
C SER A 119 22.65 -10.06 22.81
N ASP A 120 23.81 -9.72 22.23
CA ASP A 120 25.07 -9.58 22.96
C ASP A 120 25.18 -8.24 23.72
N THR A 121 24.24 -7.32 23.46
CA THR A 121 24.24 -6.00 24.08
C THR A 121 23.68 -6.05 25.51
N LEU A 122 24.48 -5.62 26.48
CA LEU A 122 24.07 -5.57 27.89
C LEU A 122 22.84 -4.66 28.09
N GLY A 123 21.75 -5.25 28.57
CA GLY A 123 20.50 -4.53 28.84
C GLY A 123 19.48 -4.57 27.72
N ILE A 124 19.75 -5.31 26.64
CA ILE A 124 18.76 -5.66 25.62
C ILE A 124 18.32 -7.13 25.80
N LYS A 125 17.03 -7.39 25.59
CA LYS A 125 16.47 -8.73 25.44
C LYS A 125 15.69 -8.81 24.14
N LEU A 126 15.81 -9.93 23.46
CA LEU A 126 15.01 -10.25 22.29
C LEU A 126 14.13 -11.46 22.60
N CYS A 127 12.87 -11.39 22.20
CA CYS A 127 12.02 -12.56 22.05
C CYS A 127 11.56 -12.55 20.60
N VAL A 128 11.92 -13.59 19.86
CA VAL A 128 11.68 -13.67 18.43
C VAL A 128 10.80 -14.86 18.10
N SER A 129 10.01 -14.76 17.03
CA SER A 129 9.26 -15.90 16.48
C SER A 129 9.43 -16.00 14.97
N SER A 130 9.52 -17.24 14.49
CA SER A 130 9.67 -17.59 13.08
C SER A 130 8.97 -18.90 12.77
N ARG A 131 8.65 -19.14 11.50
CA ARG A 131 8.51 -20.52 10.99
C ARG A 131 9.90 -21.19 10.90
N PRO A 132 9.98 -22.53 10.90
CA PRO A 132 11.25 -23.23 10.69
C PRO A 132 11.95 -22.76 9.42
N ARG A 133 13.23 -22.42 9.54
CA ARG A 133 14.10 -21.89 8.48
C ARG A 133 15.50 -22.35 8.80
N LEU A 134 16.15 -23.05 7.87
CA LEU A 134 17.46 -23.67 8.11
C LEU A 134 18.48 -22.67 8.67
N VAL A 135 18.60 -21.48 8.05
CA VAL A 135 19.55 -20.43 8.47
C VAL A 135 19.29 -19.95 9.90
N LEU A 136 18.02 -19.68 10.24
CA LEU A 136 17.65 -19.23 11.60
C LEU A 136 17.79 -20.36 12.63
N ASP A 137 17.38 -21.57 12.28
CA ASP A 137 17.44 -22.73 13.15
C ASP A 137 18.90 -23.10 13.47
N GLU A 138 19.79 -23.05 12.48
CA GLU A 138 21.24 -23.26 12.67
C GLU A 138 21.88 -22.14 13.50
N ALA A 139 21.60 -20.87 13.16
CA ALA A 139 22.17 -19.71 13.85
C ALA A 139 21.82 -19.67 15.34
N PHE A 140 20.59 -20.05 15.71
CA PHE A 140 20.12 -20.01 17.08
C PHE A 140 20.08 -21.39 17.77
N ALA A 141 20.58 -22.46 17.13
CA ALA A 141 20.62 -23.81 17.68
C ALA A 141 21.33 -23.90 19.05
N ALA A 142 22.39 -23.10 19.23
CA ALA A 142 23.15 -23.06 20.47
C ALA A 142 22.40 -22.36 21.63
N GLN A 143 21.31 -21.64 21.34
CA GLN A 143 20.53 -20.94 22.36
C GLN A 143 19.62 -21.92 23.12
N ARG A 144 19.74 -21.91 24.44
CA ARG A 144 19.06 -22.86 25.35
C ARG A 144 17.57 -22.58 25.58
N GLU A 145 17.04 -21.44 25.11
CA GLU A 145 15.69 -20.95 25.41
C GLU A 145 14.82 -20.85 24.15
N HIS A 146 14.67 -21.93 23.38
CA HIS A 146 13.71 -22.00 22.27
C HIS A 146 12.47 -22.81 22.65
N LEU A 147 11.31 -22.42 22.12
CA LEU A 147 10.03 -23.08 22.34
C LEU A 147 9.40 -23.45 21.00
N VAL A 148 9.23 -24.75 20.77
CA VAL A 148 8.51 -25.25 19.59
C VAL A 148 7.02 -25.31 19.93
N ILE A 149 6.23 -24.37 19.40
CA ILE A 149 4.81 -24.22 19.77
C ILE A 149 3.99 -25.48 19.46
N SER A 150 4.31 -26.22 18.40
CA SER A 150 3.58 -27.45 18.02
C SER A 150 3.59 -28.50 19.13
N ASP A 151 4.66 -28.56 19.93
CA ASP A 151 4.82 -29.56 20.99
C ASP A 151 3.83 -29.34 22.15
N PHE A 152 3.41 -28.09 22.37
CA PHE A 152 2.52 -27.71 23.46
C PHE A 152 1.03 -27.68 23.06
N THR A 153 0.72 -27.66 21.75
CA THR A 153 -0.67 -27.50 21.27
C THR A 153 -1.39 -28.82 20.99
N LYS A 154 -0.67 -29.94 21.02
CA LYS A 154 -1.20 -31.26 20.62
C LYS A 154 -2.40 -31.72 21.45
N ASN A 155 -2.39 -31.49 22.77
CA ASN A 155 -3.52 -31.84 23.64
C ASN A 155 -4.73 -30.94 23.42
N ASP A 156 -4.51 -29.66 23.14
CA ASP A 156 -5.59 -28.72 22.83
C ASP A 156 -6.27 -29.11 21.52
N MET A 157 -5.50 -29.53 20.51
CA MET A 157 -6.03 -30.04 19.24
C MET A 157 -6.91 -31.28 19.43
N LYS A 158 -6.45 -32.26 20.23
CA LYS A 158 -7.25 -33.44 20.60
C LYS A 158 -8.56 -33.02 21.30
N THR A 159 -8.47 -32.07 22.22
CA THR A 159 -9.61 -31.57 22.99
C THR A 159 -10.61 -30.83 22.10
N PHE A 160 -10.13 -30.03 21.15
CA PHE A 160 -10.95 -29.35 20.16
C PHE A 160 -11.72 -30.35 19.29
N VAL A 161 -11.03 -31.32 18.69
CA VAL A 161 -11.63 -32.35 17.83
C VAL A 161 -12.69 -33.13 18.61
N ARG A 162 -12.34 -33.57 19.83
CA ARG A 162 -13.25 -34.28 20.71
C ARG A 162 -14.50 -33.45 20.99
N THR A 163 -14.34 -32.22 21.47
CA THR A 163 -15.47 -31.33 21.78
C THR A 163 -16.38 -31.15 20.56
N ARG A 164 -15.81 -30.94 19.37
CA ARG A 164 -16.59 -30.70 18.16
C ARG A 164 -17.37 -31.92 17.68
N LEU A 165 -16.77 -33.11 17.72
CA LEU A 165 -17.42 -34.36 17.34
C LEU A 165 -18.43 -34.84 18.39
N GLN A 166 -18.11 -34.71 19.68
CA GLN A 166 -18.97 -35.15 20.79
C GLN A 166 -20.31 -34.40 20.86
N VAL A 167 -20.35 -33.13 20.46
CA VAL A 167 -21.60 -32.38 20.38
C VAL A 167 -22.60 -33.08 19.43
N ASN A 168 -22.12 -33.77 18.39
CA ASN A 168 -22.96 -34.46 17.41
C ASN A 168 -23.57 -35.78 17.98
N PRO A 169 -24.90 -35.90 18.08
CA PRO A 169 -25.56 -37.11 18.58
C PRO A 169 -25.25 -38.37 17.74
N LYS A 170 -25.06 -38.21 16.43
CA LYS A 170 -24.71 -39.34 15.54
C LYS A 170 -23.31 -39.86 15.81
N PHE A 171 -22.36 -38.96 16.11
CA PHE A 171 -21.01 -39.35 16.50
C PHE A 171 -21.00 -40.08 17.84
N ARG A 172 -21.75 -39.61 18.84
CA ARG A 172 -21.88 -40.28 20.14
C ARG A 172 -22.35 -41.73 20.01
N LYS A 173 -23.34 -41.98 19.15
CA LYS A 173 -23.80 -43.35 18.83
C LYS A 173 -22.70 -44.19 18.17
N LEU A 174 -21.97 -43.59 17.21
CA LEU A 174 -20.86 -44.26 16.52
C LEU A 174 -19.71 -44.61 17.49
N GLN A 175 -19.39 -43.72 18.42
CA GLN A 175 -18.32 -43.92 19.42
C GLN A 175 -18.68 -44.95 20.49
N ALA A 176 -19.91 -44.94 21.00
CA ALA A 176 -20.39 -45.95 21.94
C ALA A 176 -20.21 -47.38 21.39
N SER A 177 -20.10 -47.50 20.07
CA SER A 177 -19.93 -48.76 19.38
C SER A 177 -18.46 -49.21 19.24
N ARG A 178 -17.42 -48.34 19.32
CA ARG A 178 -16.02 -48.70 18.99
C ARG A 178 -14.92 -47.78 19.60
N PRO A 179 -13.80 -48.33 20.14
CA PRO A 179 -12.63 -47.55 20.58
C PRO A 179 -11.87 -46.84 19.44
N ALA A 180 -12.14 -47.19 18.18
CA ALA A 180 -11.52 -46.61 16.99
C ALA A 180 -11.74 -45.09 16.84
N CYS A 181 -12.80 -44.52 17.41
CA CYS A 181 -13.03 -43.07 17.41
C CYS A 181 -11.93 -42.29 18.15
N GLU A 182 -11.45 -42.80 19.28
CA GLU A 182 -10.35 -42.16 20.04
C GLU A 182 -9.04 -42.20 19.26
N GLN A 183 -8.80 -43.29 18.52
CA GLN A 183 -7.62 -43.40 17.64
C GLN A 183 -7.65 -42.36 16.52
N ILE A 184 -8.81 -42.11 15.90
CA ILE A 184 -8.95 -41.06 14.87
C ILE A 184 -8.60 -39.69 15.45
N MET A 185 -9.09 -39.36 16.65
CA MET A 185 -8.80 -38.07 17.29
C MET A 185 -7.32 -37.92 17.65
N ALA A 186 -6.68 -39.00 18.12
CA ALA A 186 -5.24 -39.00 18.37
C ALA A 186 -4.43 -38.84 17.09
N GLN A 187 -4.82 -39.55 16.02
CA GLN A 187 -4.17 -39.51 14.72
C GLN A 187 -4.29 -38.12 14.07
N ILE A 188 -5.42 -37.43 14.20
CA ILE A 188 -5.57 -36.04 13.71
C ILE A 188 -4.55 -35.11 14.37
N ALA A 189 -4.42 -35.17 15.69
CA ALA A 189 -3.47 -34.31 16.41
C ALA A 189 -2.01 -34.63 16.03
N GLU A 190 -1.68 -35.90 15.82
CA GLU A 190 -0.35 -36.32 15.36
C GLU A 190 -0.04 -35.83 13.95
N THR A 191 -0.92 -36.11 13.00
CA THR A 191 -0.70 -35.81 11.57
C THR A 191 -0.71 -34.31 11.27
N SER A 192 -1.34 -33.50 12.13
CA SER A 192 -1.45 -32.06 11.91
C SER A 192 -0.13 -31.28 12.02
N ASN A 193 0.92 -31.85 12.61
CA ASN A 193 2.21 -31.17 12.86
C ASN A 193 2.06 -29.76 13.47
N GLY A 194 1.09 -29.58 14.37
CA GLY A 194 0.84 -28.30 15.03
C GLY A 194 0.00 -27.30 14.21
N VAL A 195 -0.47 -27.66 13.02
CA VAL A 195 -1.24 -26.77 12.14
C VAL A 195 -2.72 -26.79 12.52
N TRP A 196 -3.16 -25.83 13.33
CA TRP A 196 -4.56 -25.69 13.78
C TRP A 196 -5.59 -25.65 12.66
N LEU A 197 -5.23 -25.03 11.53
CA LEU A 197 -6.09 -24.95 10.36
C LEU A 197 -6.42 -26.34 9.79
N TRP A 198 -5.41 -27.21 9.73
CA TRP A 198 -5.56 -28.58 9.27
C TRP A 198 -6.52 -29.36 10.20
N VAL A 199 -6.32 -29.22 11.52
CA VAL A 199 -7.20 -29.83 12.54
C VAL A 199 -8.64 -29.35 12.42
N TYR A 200 -8.85 -28.04 12.22
CA TYR A 200 -10.18 -27.46 12.04
C TYR A 200 -10.90 -28.06 10.83
N LEU A 201 -10.21 -28.14 9.68
CA LEU A 201 -10.82 -28.55 8.41
C LEU A 201 -11.08 -30.06 8.35
N VAL A 202 -10.13 -30.90 8.81
CA VAL A 202 -10.37 -32.34 8.88
C VAL A 202 -11.53 -32.65 9.81
N THR A 203 -11.59 -31.98 10.97
CA THR A 203 -12.70 -32.14 11.91
C THR A 203 -14.04 -31.75 11.27
N HIS A 204 -14.06 -30.69 10.47
CA HIS A 204 -15.26 -30.24 9.76
C HIS A 204 -15.77 -31.27 8.74
N ASP A 205 -14.89 -31.85 7.93
CA ASP A 205 -15.29 -32.88 6.96
C ASP A 205 -15.70 -34.18 7.64
N LEU A 206 -15.07 -34.55 8.76
CA LEU A 206 -15.53 -35.67 9.59
C LEU A 206 -16.93 -35.41 10.15
N VAL A 207 -17.24 -34.20 10.63
CA VAL A 207 -18.61 -33.84 11.06
C VAL A 207 -19.60 -33.98 9.92
N ARG A 208 -19.26 -33.54 8.69
CA ARG A 208 -20.11 -33.70 7.50
C ARG A 208 -20.35 -35.17 7.17
N ALA A 209 -19.32 -36.00 7.20
CA ALA A 209 -19.43 -37.44 6.95
C ALA A 209 -20.33 -38.12 8.00
N VAL A 210 -20.13 -37.83 9.28
CA VAL A 210 -20.99 -38.32 10.36
C VAL A 210 -22.45 -37.88 10.16
N ASN A 211 -22.68 -36.63 9.73
CA ASN A 211 -24.03 -36.14 9.45
C ASN A 211 -24.71 -36.89 8.30
N ARG A 212 -23.93 -37.43 7.36
CA ARG A 212 -24.39 -38.32 6.28
C ARG A 212 -24.55 -39.79 6.70
N ASN A 213 -24.40 -40.10 7.99
CA ASN A 213 -24.41 -41.45 8.56
C ASN A 213 -23.24 -42.34 8.09
N GLU A 214 -22.11 -41.73 7.70
CA GLU A 214 -20.90 -42.49 7.34
C GLU A 214 -20.25 -43.14 8.57
N GLY A 215 -19.66 -44.32 8.38
CA GLY A 215 -18.99 -45.09 9.43
C GLY A 215 -17.48 -44.81 9.56
N ILE A 216 -16.85 -45.45 10.54
CA ILE A 216 -15.40 -45.37 10.82
C ILE A 216 -14.50 -45.57 9.59
N PRO A 217 -14.75 -46.52 8.67
CA PRO A 217 -13.89 -46.70 7.49
C PRO A 217 -13.83 -45.45 6.61
N MET A 218 -14.96 -44.76 6.43
CA MET A 218 -15.00 -43.52 5.65
C MET A 218 -14.32 -42.36 6.38
N LEU A 219 -14.48 -42.27 7.71
CA LEU A 219 -13.76 -41.28 8.51
C LEU A 219 -12.23 -41.47 8.44
N ARG A 220 -11.76 -42.72 8.45
CA ARG A 220 -10.34 -43.03 8.26
C ARG A 220 -9.89 -42.71 6.84
N LYS A 221 -10.69 -43.05 5.83
CA LYS A 221 -10.41 -42.69 4.43
C LYS A 221 -10.29 -41.18 4.24
N ILE A 222 -11.17 -40.38 4.85
CA ILE A 222 -11.05 -38.93 4.85
C ILE A 222 -9.71 -38.53 5.46
N LEU A 223 -9.36 -39.05 6.63
CA LEU A 223 -8.10 -38.72 7.29
C LEU A 223 -6.85 -39.09 6.47
N ASP A 224 -6.86 -40.25 5.81
CA ASP A 224 -5.74 -40.73 5.00
C ASP A 224 -5.61 -39.95 3.67
N GLN A 225 -6.70 -39.37 3.17
CA GLN A 225 -6.71 -38.52 1.97
C GLN A 225 -6.29 -37.08 2.25
N PHE A 226 -6.24 -36.64 3.51
CA PHE A 226 -5.84 -35.29 3.84
C PHE A 226 -4.31 -35.15 3.68
N PRO A 227 -3.82 -34.24 2.81
CA PRO A 227 -2.41 -33.98 2.66
C PRO A 227 -1.77 -33.53 3.97
N ARG A 228 -0.53 -33.97 4.24
CA ARG A 228 0.20 -33.63 5.47
C ARG A 228 0.80 -32.24 5.40
N GLU A 229 1.14 -31.79 4.20
CA GLU A 229 1.67 -30.46 3.95
C GLU A 229 0.54 -29.46 3.71
N LEU A 230 0.69 -28.27 4.29
CA LEU A 230 -0.34 -27.25 4.26
C LEU A 230 -0.61 -26.72 2.83
N GLU A 231 0.41 -26.70 1.98
CA GLU A 231 0.33 -26.25 0.59
C GLU A 231 -0.42 -27.25 -0.30
N GLU A 232 -0.06 -28.53 -0.23
CA GLU A 232 -0.80 -29.62 -0.89
C GLU A 232 -2.26 -29.65 -0.44
N PHE A 233 -2.49 -29.34 0.84
CA PHE A 233 -3.82 -29.26 1.40
C PHE A 233 -4.64 -28.09 0.81
N PHE A 234 -4.07 -26.90 0.67
CA PHE A 234 -4.75 -25.80 0.00
C PHE A 234 -5.04 -26.13 -1.46
N ARG A 235 -4.08 -26.72 -2.17
CA ARG A 235 -4.27 -27.22 -3.53
C ARG A 235 -5.45 -28.20 -3.61
N PHE A 236 -5.50 -29.19 -2.71
CA PHE A 236 -6.59 -30.15 -2.64
C PHE A 236 -7.96 -29.47 -2.44
N ILE A 237 -8.07 -28.49 -1.53
CA ILE A 237 -9.32 -27.76 -1.32
C ILE A 237 -9.75 -27.04 -2.60
N ILE A 238 -8.83 -26.30 -3.21
CA ILE A 238 -9.08 -25.49 -4.41
C ILE A 238 -9.50 -26.39 -5.57
N GLU A 239 -8.79 -27.49 -5.79
CA GLU A 239 -9.10 -28.46 -6.85
C GLU A 239 -10.44 -29.19 -6.60
N SER A 240 -10.87 -29.32 -5.33
CA SER A 240 -12.18 -29.89 -4.97
C SER A 240 -13.37 -28.97 -5.25
N VAL A 241 -13.13 -27.71 -5.65
CA VAL A 241 -14.18 -26.78 -6.08
C VAL A 241 -14.75 -27.24 -7.41
N ARG A 242 -16.09 -27.20 -7.53
CA ARG A 242 -16.77 -27.64 -8.76
C ARG A 242 -16.23 -26.85 -9.96
N PRO A 243 -15.94 -27.50 -11.10
CA PRO A 243 -15.37 -26.84 -12.27
C PRO A 243 -16.13 -25.56 -12.68
N SER A 244 -17.45 -25.55 -12.58
CA SER A 244 -18.30 -24.39 -12.89
C SER A 244 -18.03 -23.12 -12.06
N PHE A 245 -17.36 -23.24 -10.92
CA PHE A 245 -17.03 -22.11 -10.03
C PHE A 245 -15.54 -21.76 -10.02
N ARG A 246 -14.68 -22.50 -10.72
CA ARG A 246 -13.22 -22.31 -10.65
C ARG A 246 -12.78 -20.96 -11.19
N GLU A 247 -13.34 -20.54 -12.31
CA GLU A 247 -13.06 -19.23 -12.86
C GLU A 247 -13.52 -18.11 -11.90
N GLU A 248 -14.73 -18.19 -11.34
CA GLU A 248 -15.22 -17.20 -10.35
C GLU A 248 -14.31 -17.16 -9.12
N MET A 249 -13.90 -18.32 -8.62
CA MET A 249 -12.95 -18.44 -7.51
C MET A 249 -11.59 -17.83 -7.84
N ALA A 250 -11.06 -18.06 -9.05
CA ALA A 250 -9.79 -17.49 -9.47
C ALA A 250 -9.83 -15.95 -9.47
N HIS A 251 -10.89 -15.35 -10.00
CA HIS A 251 -11.09 -13.89 -9.96
C HIS A 251 -11.08 -13.37 -8.51
N ILE A 252 -11.88 -14.00 -7.64
CA ILE A 252 -11.99 -13.57 -6.25
C ILE A 252 -10.66 -13.72 -5.51
N PHE A 253 -9.95 -14.83 -5.67
CA PHE A 253 -8.66 -15.01 -5.01
C PHE A 253 -7.59 -14.06 -5.53
N LEU A 254 -7.55 -13.77 -6.83
CA LEU A 254 -6.63 -12.77 -7.37
C LEU A 254 -6.89 -11.37 -6.79
N ILE A 255 -8.16 -11.00 -6.62
CA ILE A 255 -8.54 -9.74 -5.96
C ILE A 255 -8.09 -9.75 -4.49
N THR A 256 -8.44 -10.79 -3.73
CA THR A 256 -8.14 -10.81 -2.29
C THR A 256 -6.66 -11.01 -1.98
N ILE A 257 -5.83 -11.44 -2.95
CA ILE A 257 -4.37 -11.43 -2.83
C ILE A 257 -3.83 -9.99 -2.85
N ASP A 258 -4.37 -9.14 -3.74
CA ASP A 258 -3.90 -7.78 -3.99
C ASP A 258 -4.60 -6.71 -3.11
N GLU A 259 -5.68 -7.04 -2.42
CA GLU A 259 -6.38 -6.11 -1.52
C GLU A 259 -5.49 -5.68 -0.33
N VAL A 260 -5.48 -4.38 -0.02
CA VAL A 260 -4.72 -3.81 1.11
C VAL A 260 -5.41 -4.07 2.45
N GLN A 261 -6.74 -4.09 2.45
CA GLN A 261 -7.55 -4.38 3.63
C GLN A 261 -8.73 -5.30 3.27
N PRO A 262 -9.24 -6.09 4.23
CA PRO A 262 -10.36 -7.01 4.01
C PRO A 262 -11.59 -6.32 3.44
N LEU A 263 -12.09 -6.77 2.28
CA LEU A 263 -13.25 -6.15 1.65
C LEU A 263 -14.57 -6.52 2.35
N PRO A 264 -15.55 -5.61 2.43
CA PRO A 264 -16.88 -5.95 2.92
C PRO A 264 -17.57 -7.03 2.07
N LEU A 265 -18.30 -7.96 2.72
CA LEU A 265 -18.94 -9.10 2.04
C LEU A 265 -19.80 -8.72 0.82
N PHE A 266 -20.46 -7.57 0.85
CA PHE A 266 -21.30 -7.14 -0.28
C PHE A 266 -20.49 -6.80 -1.52
N VAL A 267 -19.23 -6.37 -1.40
CA VAL A 267 -18.37 -6.01 -2.54
C VAL A 267 -18.14 -7.22 -3.44
N PHE A 268 -18.16 -8.44 -2.90
CA PHE A 268 -18.09 -9.69 -3.67
C PHE A 268 -19.27 -9.88 -4.62
N SER A 269 -20.41 -9.22 -4.38
CA SER A 269 -21.53 -9.20 -5.33
C SER A 269 -21.30 -8.25 -6.50
N LEU A 270 -20.46 -7.22 -6.32
CA LEU A 270 -20.07 -6.29 -7.37
C LEU A 270 -19.12 -6.96 -8.37
N PHE A 271 -18.17 -7.78 -7.88
CA PHE A 271 -17.28 -8.56 -8.76
C PHE A 271 -18.04 -9.54 -9.65
N LYS A 272 -19.15 -10.11 -9.16
CA LYS A 272 -20.04 -10.92 -10.00
C LYS A 272 -20.71 -10.09 -11.11
N ARG A 273 -21.10 -8.85 -10.80
CA ARG A 273 -21.72 -7.92 -11.77
C ARG A 273 -20.72 -7.44 -12.82
N GLU A 274 -19.48 -7.21 -12.41
CA GLU A 274 -18.38 -6.78 -13.29
C GLU A 274 -18.17 -7.76 -14.46
N ARG A 275 -18.31 -9.06 -14.22
CA ARG A 275 -18.23 -10.11 -15.26
C ARG A 275 -19.26 -9.94 -16.38
N SER A 276 -20.39 -9.28 -16.12
CA SER A 276 -21.43 -9.01 -17.13
C SER A 276 -21.37 -7.59 -17.68
N ASN A 277 -20.73 -6.66 -16.95
CA ASN A 277 -20.62 -5.26 -17.34
C ASN A 277 -19.36 -4.65 -16.74
N ALA A 278 -18.31 -4.51 -17.54
CA ALA A 278 -17.05 -3.92 -17.11
C ALA A 278 -17.19 -2.42 -16.70
N ASP A 279 -18.16 -1.70 -17.24
CA ASP A 279 -18.40 -0.28 -16.93
C ASP A 279 -19.44 -0.08 -15.81
N TYR A 280 -19.81 -1.15 -15.06
CA TYR A 280 -20.90 -1.09 -14.07
C TYR A 280 -20.71 0.02 -13.05
N THR A 281 -19.49 0.25 -12.57
CA THR A 281 -19.20 1.27 -11.57
C THR A 281 -19.32 2.67 -12.16
N ILE A 282 -18.73 2.93 -13.34
CA ILE A 282 -18.78 4.25 -13.99
C ILE A 282 -20.24 4.61 -14.32
N ALA A 283 -21.03 3.66 -14.81
CA ALA A 283 -22.45 3.86 -15.12
C ALA A 283 -23.37 3.93 -13.89
N SER A 284 -22.90 3.53 -12.71
CA SER A 284 -23.72 3.55 -11.48
C SER A 284 -24.03 4.98 -11.02
N LEU A 285 -25.25 5.18 -10.52
CA LEU A 285 -25.69 6.46 -9.96
C LEU A 285 -24.96 6.77 -8.65
N ILE A 286 -24.82 8.07 -8.35
CA ILE A 286 -24.36 8.53 -7.04
C ILE A 286 -25.58 8.50 -6.12
N THR A 287 -25.65 7.50 -5.24
CA THR A 287 -26.79 7.32 -4.34
C THR A 287 -26.31 6.60 -3.08
N PRO A 288 -26.70 7.06 -1.88
CA PRO A 288 -26.32 6.40 -0.64
C PRO A 288 -26.72 4.92 -0.64
N LEU A 289 -25.81 4.06 -0.16
CA LEU A 289 -26.11 2.63 -0.04
C LEU A 289 -27.19 2.40 1.01
N ASP A 290 -28.17 1.57 0.65
CA ASP A 290 -29.19 1.11 1.59
C ASP A 290 -28.64 -0.04 2.44
N LEU A 291 -28.10 0.31 3.61
CA LEU A 291 -27.49 -0.66 4.52
C LEU A 291 -28.47 -1.75 5.00
N ASN A 292 -29.76 -1.43 5.09
CA ASN A 292 -30.78 -2.36 5.59
C ASN A 292 -31.03 -3.50 4.59
N SER A 293 -31.14 -3.20 3.29
CA SER A 293 -31.25 -4.26 2.28
C SER A 293 -29.98 -5.09 2.14
N MET A 294 -28.81 -4.50 2.45
CA MET A 294 -27.54 -5.20 2.46
C MET A 294 -27.48 -6.24 3.59
N GLU A 295 -27.89 -5.88 4.80
CA GLU A 295 -28.01 -6.78 5.97
C GLU A 295 -29.00 -7.92 5.70
N ALA A 296 -30.17 -7.63 5.12
CA ALA A 296 -31.20 -8.63 4.85
C ALA A 296 -30.72 -9.79 3.96
N SER A 297 -29.76 -9.52 3.06
CA SER A 297 -29.18 -10.51 2.14
C SER A 297 -27.82 -11.07 2.61
N GLU A 298 -27.32 -10.63 3.77
CA GLU A 298 -25.98 -10.95 4.25
C GLU A 298 -25.79 -12.44 4.51
N LYS A 299 -26.76 -13.08 5.17
CA LYS A 299 -26.73 -14.53 5.45
C LYS A 299 -26.60 -15.35 4.17
N ILE A 300 -27.37 -15.03 3.14
CA ILE A 300 -27.33 -15.72 1.86
C ILE A 300 -25.97 -15.54 1.18
N ARG A 301 -25.41 -14.32 1.19
CA ARG A 301 -24.07 -14.05 0.62
C ARG A 301 -22.97 -14.80 1.36
N LYS A 302 -23.07 -14.87 2.69
CA LYS A 302 -22.13 -15.62 3.53
C LYS A 302 -22.16 -17.11 3.20
N ASP A 303 -23.36 -17.70 3.10
CA ASP A 303 -23.53 -19.10 2.73
C ASP A 303 -22.98 -19.37 1.32
N GLN A 304 -23.16 -18.43 0.38
CA GLN A 304 -22.58 -18.55 -0.96
C GLN A 304 -21.05 -18.50 -0.96
N LEU A 305 -20.45 -17.56 -0.22
CA LEU A 305 -19.00 -17.41 -0.07
C LEU A 305 -18.40 -18.72 0.49
N GLN A 306 -18.95 -19.22 1.59
CA GLN A 306 -18.46 -20.45 2.24
C GLN A 306 -18.59 -21.68 1.33
N ASN A 307 -19.72 -21.83 0.64
CA ASN A 307 -19.96 -22.99 -0.22
C ASN A 307 -19.12 -22.96 -1.51
N ARG A 308 -18.87 -21.79 -2.10
CA ARG A 308 -18.14 -21.66 -3.38
C ARG A 308 -16.62 -21.68 -3.20
N TYR A 309 -16.13 -21.12 -2.09
CA TYR A 309 -14.69 -20.97 -1.83
C TYR A 309 -14.21 -21.88 -0.69
N LYS A 310 -15.01 -22.90 -0.34
CA LYS A 310 -14.66 -24.00 0.58
C LYS A 310 -14.08 -23.54 1.91
N ASP A 311 -14.68 -22.50 2.47
CA ASP A 311 -14.27 -21.91 3.75
C ASP A 311 -12.85 -21.29 3.76
N LEU A 312 -12.17 -21.16 2.62
CA LEU A 312 -10.86 -20.48 2.54
C LEU A 312 -10.98 -18.97 2.76
N LEU A 313 -12.15 -18.40 2.45
CA LEU A 313 -12.55 -17.03 2.80
C LEU A 313 -13.64 -17.11 3.87
N VAL A 314 -13.49 -16.30 4.91
CA VAL A 314 -14.41 -16.23 6.05
C VAL A 314 -14.88 -14.80 6.27
N VAL A 315 -16.14 -14.69 6.70
CA VAL A 315 -16.71 -13.43 7.15
C VAL A 315 -16.37 -13.27 8.63
N GLU A 316 -15.48 -12.33 8.95
CA GLU A 316 -15.07 -12.06 10.33
C GLU A 316 -16.19 -11.36 11.12
N ARG A 317 -16.15 -11.53 12.44
CA ARG A 317 -17.05 -10.82 13.36
C ARG A 317 -16.40 -9.48 13.73
N GLY A 318 -16.63 -8.46 12.90
CA GLY A 318 -16.10 -7.12 13.13
C GLY A 318 -16.81 -6.07 12.30
N SER A 319 -16.64 -4.81 12.68
CA SER A 319 -17.03 -3.65 11.88
C SER A 319 -15.83 -3.25 11.03
N HIS A 320 -15.99 -3.24 9.70
CA HIS A 320 -14.98 -2.68 8.80
C HIS A 320 -14.81 -1.17 9.08
N PRO A 321 -13.58 -0.63 9.05
CA PRO A 321 -13.29 0.75 9.44
C PRO A 321 -14.05 1.81 8.63
N VAL A 322 -14.31 1.55 7.35
CA VAL A 322 -14.91 2.53 6.43
C VAL A 322 -16.43 2.35 6.27
N PHE A 323 -16.87 1.21 5.77
CA PHE A 323 -18.29 0.86 5.63
C PHE A 323 -18.48 -0.62 5.94
N LEU A 324 -19.40 -0.88 6.88
CA LEU A 324 -20.14 -2.12 7.06
C LEU A 324 -19.53 -3.20 7.96
N SER A 325 -20.46 -3.88 8.63
CA SER A 325 -20.25 -5.18 9.24
C SER A 325 -19.74 -6.17 8.18
N SER A 326 -19.06 -7.21 8.66
CA SER A 326 -18.77 -8.41 7.87
C SER A 326 -17.66 -8.26 6.83
N PRO A 327 -16.44 -7.86 7.25
CA PRO A 327 -15.26 -7.97 6.42
C PRO A 327 -14.99 -9.44 6.07
N VAL A 328 -14.54 -9.66 4.83
CA VAL A 328 -14.13 -10.97 4.33
C VAL A 328 -12.61 -11.00 4.29
N ASP A 329 -12.01 -11.95 4.98
CA ASP A 329 -10.58 -12.23 4.89
C ASP A 329 -10.37 -13.74 4.74
N PHE A 330 -9.13 -14.14 4.50
CA PHE A 330 -8.76 -15.54 4.49
C PHE A 330 -8.93 -16.18 5.87
N LEU A 331 -9.38 -17.43 5.88
CA LEU A 331 -9.46 -18.25 7.10
C LEU A 331 -8.14 -18.26 7.87
N HIS A 332 -7.02 -18.16 7.16
CA HIS A 332 -5.71 -17.96 7.75
C HIS A 332 -4.76 -17.29 6.76
N ARG A 333 -3.82 -16.48 7.27
CA ARG A 333 -2.79 -15.78 6.45
C ARG A 333 -2.02 -16.69 5.49
N THR A 334 -1.81 -17.96 5.87
CA THR A 334 -1.06 -18.93 5.05
C THR A 334 -1.78 -19.25 3.75
N VAL A 335 -3.11 -19.11 3.69
CA VAL A 335 -3.87 -19.29 2.46
C VAL A 335 -3.48 -18.21 1.46
N ARG A 336 -3.48 -16.94 1.90
CA ARG A 336 -3.06 -15.80 1.08
C ARG A 336 -1.61 -15.95 0.60
N ASP A 337 -0.70 -16.33 1.50
CA ASP A 337 0.71 -16.59 1.15
C ASP A 337 0.81 -17.70 0.07
N PHE A 338 0.19 -18.85 0.28
CA PHE A 338 0.21 -19.95 -0.68
C PHE A 338 -0.37 -19.54 -2.05
N LEU A 339 -1.50 -18.83 -2.05
CA LEU A 339 -2.12 -18.40 -3.29
C LEU A 339 -1.25 -17.44 -4.08
N ARG A 340 -0.52 -16.54 -3.39
CA ARG A 340 0.38 -15.57 -4.02
C ARG A 340 1.70 -16.20 -4.47
N ASP A 341 2.30 -17.03 -3.61
CA ASP A 341 3.69 -17.45 -3.74
C ASP A 341 3.80 -18.79 -4.51
N CYS A 342 2.80 -19.67 -4.40
CA CYS A 342 2.86 -21.04 -4.96
C CYS A 342 1.75 -21.38 -5.97
N TYR A 343 0.64 -20.64 -5.98
CA TYR A 343 -0.56 -21.00 -6.77
C TYR A 343 -1.05 -19.89 -7.72
N TYR A 344 -0.36 -18.76 -7.80
CA TYR A 344 -0.83 -17.57 -8.51
C TYR A 344 -0.97 -17.81 -10.01
N ASP A 345 -0.01 -18.50 -10.62
CA ASP A 345 -0.06 -18.85 -12.05
C ASP A 345 -1.17 -19.84 -12.37
N GLN A 346 -1.47 -20.76 -11.45
CA GLN A 346 -2.57 -21.71 -11.59
C GLN A 346 -3.92 -20.98 -11.54
N LEU A 347 -4.08 -19.98 -10.67
CA LEU A 347 -5.28 -19.12 -10.69
C LEU A 347 -5.41 -18.42 -12.04
N LYS A 348 -4.32 -17.86 -12.57
CA LYS A 348 -4.34 -17.19 -13.89
C LYS A 348 -4.74 -18.13 -15.03
N ARG A 349 -4.33 -19.41 -14.98
CA ARG A 349 -4.72 -20.42 -15.99
C ARG A 349 -6.20 -20.79 -15.96
N GLU A 350 -6.89 -20.57 -14.84
CA GLU A 350 -8.33 -20.80 -14.69
C GLU A 350 -9.17 -19.63 -15.25
N LEU A 351 -8.55 -18.53 -15.66
CA LEU A 351 -9.22 -17.38 -16.25
C LEU A 351 -9.42 -17.58 -17.77
N THR A 352 -10.62 -17.25 -18.27
CA THR A 352 -10.90 -17.31 -19.72
C THR A 352 -10.62 -15.99 -20.44
N THR A 353 -10.58 -14.88 -19.70
CA THR A 353 -10.36 -13.52 -20.22
C THR A 353 -9.22 -12.84 -19.48
N ALA A 354 -8.59 -11.85 -20.13
CA ALA A 354 -7.65 -10.97 -19.46
C ALA A 354 -8.32 -10.31 -18.25
N PHE A 355 -7.65 -10.34 -17.11
CA PHE A 355 -8.19 -9.86 -15.84
C PHE A 355 -7.08 -9.17 -15.05
N ASP A 356 -7.36 -7.97 -14.57
CA ASP A 356 -6.49 -7.23 -13.66
C ASP A 356 -7.23 -7.02 -12.32
N PRO A 357 -6.80 -7.69 -11.24
CA PRO A 357 -7.45 -7.57 -9.94
C PRO A 357 -7.41 -6.15 -9.37
N LEU A 358 -6.38 -5.36 -9.70
CA LEU A 358 -6.26 -3.99 -9.21
C LEU A 358 -7.30 -3.07 -9.86
N VAL A 359 -7.66 -3.31 -11.12
CA VAL A 359 -8.76 -2.57 -11.78
C VAL A 359 -10.09 -2.85 -11.09
N SER A 360 -10.38 -4.11 -10.76
CA SER A 360 -11.56 -4.48 -9.98
C SER A 360 -11.57 -3.82 -8.60
N LEU A 361 -10.41 -3.71 -7.94
CA LEU A 361 -10.26 -3.01 -6.66
C LEU A 361 -10.53 -1.50 -6.80
N CYS A 362 -10.02 -0.84 -7.84
CA CYS A 362 -10.37 0.55 -8.14
C CYS A 362 -11.87 0.73 -8.36
N ASN A 363 -12.50 -0.17 -9.12
CA ASN A 363 -13.94 -0.17 -9.37
C ASN A 363 -14.77 -0.38 -8.10
N ALA A 364 -14.34 -1.28 -7.22
CA ALA A 364 -14.97 -1.47 -5.92
C ALA A 364 -14.88 -0.19 -5.08
N MET A 365 -13.69 0.41 -4.94
CA MET A 365 -13.52 1.64 -4.17
C MET A 365 -14.35 2.79 -4.73
N LEU A 366 -14.38 2.98 -6.06
CA LEU A 366 -15.21 4.01 -6.68
C LEU A 366 -16.70 3.77 -6.44
N PHE A 367 -17.16 2.52 -6.47
CA PHE A 367 -18.54 2.19 -6.14
C PHE A 367 -18.88 2.53 -4.68
N LEU A 368 -17.98 2.23 -3.74
CA LEU A 368 -18.12 2.61 -2.33
C LEU A 368 -18.20 4.13 -2.17
N VAL A 369 -17.36 4.88 -2.89
CA VAL A 369 -17.38 6.34 -2.89
C VAL A 369 -18.72 6.87 -3.42
N LYS A 370 -19.26 6.30 -4.50
CA LYS A 370 -20.60 6.66 -5.02
C LYS A 370 -21.73 6.37 -4.02
N GLY A 371 -21.51 5.37 -3.18
CA GLY A 371 -22.39 4.90 -2.13
C GLY A 371 -22.40 5.73 -0.84
N LEU A 372 -21.53 6.74 -0.72
CA LEU A 372 -21.45 7.59 0.47
C LEU A 372 -22.69 8.50 0.61
N PRO A 373 -23.12 8.82 1.83
CA PRO A 373 -23.96 9.98 2.06
C PRO A 373 -23.20 11.27 1.71
N ALA A 374 -23.93 12.38 1.55
CA ALA A 374 -23.32 13.69 1.33
C ALA A 374 -22.29 14.01 2.45
N VAL A 375 -21.10 14.49 2.06
CA VAL A 375 -19.97 14.64 2.98
C VAL A 375 -20.07 15.98 3.70
N ASP A 376 -20.34 15.93 5.01
CA ASP A 376 -20.27 17.10 5.88
C ASP A 376 -18.83 17.32 6.36
N ILE A 377 -18.20 18.39 5.87
CA ILE A 377 -16.82 18.75 6.24
C ILE A 377 -16.67 19.18 7.71
N ARG A 378 -17.78 19.46 8.41
CA ARG A 378 -17.77 19.76 9.84
C ARG A 378 -17.68 18.49 10.69
N GLN A 379 -17.89 17.32 10.09
CA GLN A 379 -17.82 16.03 10.75
C GLN A 379 -16.54 15.29 10.35
N PRO A 380 -15.54 15.18 11.25
CA PRO A 380 -14.28 14.51 10.94
C PRO A 380 -14.43 13.07 10.43
N GLN A 381 -15.46 12.37 10.92
CA GLN A 381 -15.76 10.99 10.53
C GLN A 381 -16.19 10.88 9.05
N SER A 382 -16.99 11.84 8.57
CA SER A 382 -17.43 11.89 7.17
C SER A 382 -16.27 12.16 6.21
N ILE A 383 -15.37 13.08 6.59
CA ILE A 383 -14.13 13.34 5.86
C ILE A 383 -13.24 12.09 5.83
N THR A 384 -13.02 11.48 7.00
CA THR A 384 -12.12 10.32 7.13
C THR A 384 -12.56 9.18 6.23
N ARG A 385 -13.85 8.86 6.19
CA ARG A 385 -14.40 7.80 5.32
C ARG A 385 -14.19 8.09 3.83
N LEU A 386 -14.40 9.33 3.40
CA LEU A 386 -14.15 9.74 2.02
C LEU A 386 -12.67 9.57 1.66
N LEU A 387 -11.78 10.13 2.49
CA LEU A 387 -10.34 10.14 2.20
C LEU A 387 -9.74 8.74 2.22
N GLN A 388 -10.18 7.85 3.13
CA GLN A 388 -9.73 6.46 3.17
C GLN A 388 -10.00 5.72 1.84
N LEU A 389 -11.23 5.79 1.33
CA LEU A 389 -11.58 5.15 0.05
C LEU A 389 -10.83 5.76 -1.14
N VAL A 390 -10.63 7.08 -1.12
CA VAL A 390 -9.84 7.78 -2.14
C VAL A 390 -8.39 7.33 -2.09
N ASP A 391 -7.78 7.28 -0.91
CA ASP A 391 -6.38 6.90 -0.72
C ASP A 391 -6.14 5.45 -1.17
N GLU A 392 -7.05 4.54 -0.85
CA GLU A 392 -6.99 3.15 -1.31
C GLU A 392 -7.13 3.04 -2.83
N LEU A 393 -8.08 3.76 -3.44
CA LEU A 393 -8.21 3.77 -4.90
C LEU A 393 -6.94 4.30 -5.57
N LEU A 394 -6.39 5.40 -5.07
CA LEU A 394 -5.16 5.99 -5.59
C LEU A 394 -3.97 5.05 -5.42
N TYR A 395 -3.89 4.31 -4.30
CA TYR A 395 -2.90 3.26 -4.10
C TYR A 395 -3.01 2.16 -5.16
N TYR A 396 -4.21 1.63 -5.40
CA TYR A 396 -4.40 0.60 -6.42
C TYR A 396 -4.06 1.13 -7.82
N ALA A 397 -4.45 2.36 -8.15
CA ALA A 397 -4.09 3.00 -9.41
C ALA A 397 -2.56 3.12 -9.57
N TYR A 398 -1.85 3.47 -8.51
CA TYR A 398 -0.38 3.55 -8.51
C TYR A 398 0.27 2.18 -8.70
N GLU A 399 -0.23 1.15 -8.02
CA GLU A 399 0.27 -0.22 -8.21
C GLU A 399 0.01 -0.75 -9.62
N ILE A 400 -1.10 -0.35 -10.28
CA ILE A 400 -1.34 -0.63 -11.70
C ILE A 400 -0.26 0.01 -12.55
N GLU A 401 0.03 1.32 -12.38
CA GLU A 401 1.06 2.02 -13.15
C GLU A 401 2.45 1.39 -12.99
N LYS A 402 2.80 1.02 -11.76
CA LYS A 402 4.07 0.36 -11.42
C LYS A 402 4.22 -0.99 -12.13
N ARG A 403 3.12 -1.72 -12.35
CA ARG A 403 3.09 -3.02 -13.05
C ARG A 403 3.12 -2.89 -14.57
N GLN A 404 3.29 -1.67 -15.12
CA GLN A 404 3.31 -1.39 -16.56
C GLN A 404 2.04 -1.89 -17.27
N PRO A 405 0.90 -1.21 -17.07
CA PRO A 405 -0.39 -1.68 -17.55
C PRO A 405 -0.46 -1.67 -19.07
N SER A 406 -1.37 -2.47 -19.65
CA SER A 406 -1.69 -2.33 -21.07
C SER A 406 -2.27 -0.93 -21.36
N PRO A 407 -2.16 -0.43 -22.60
CA PRO A 407 -2.76 0.86 -22.97
C PRO A 407 -4.26 0.95 -22.66
N GLU A 408 -5.00 -0.15 -22.83
CA GLU A 408 -6.44 -0.21 -22.53
C GLU A 408 -6.70 -0.10 -21.02
N ALA A 409 -5.93 -0.82 -20.20
CA ALA A 409 -6.05 -0.77 -18.75
C ALA A 409 -5.70 0.62 -18.21
N ALA A 410 -4.65 1.26 -18.75
CA ALA A 410 -4.28 2.62 -18.37
C ALA A 410 -5.38 3.64 -18.71
N LEU A 411 -5.97 3.55 -19.91
CA LEU A 411 -7.07 4.42 -20.32
C LEU A 411 -8.33 4.18 -19.47
N TYR A 412 -8.61 2.93 -19.11
CA TYR A 412 -9.72 2.60 -18.24
C TYR A 412 -9.54 3.19 -16.84
N VAL A 413 -8.37 2.99 -16.21
CA VAL A 413 -8.06 3.55 -14.89
C VAL A 413 -8.15 5.07 -14.91
N ALA A 414 -7.75 5.71 -16.02
CA ALA A 414 -7.93 7.14 -16.18
C ALA A 414 -9.41 7.58 -16.11
N ARG A 415 -10.32 6.85 -16.77
CA ARG A 415 -11.77 7.09 -16.67
C ARG A 415 -12.29 6.89 -15.25
N VAL A 416 -11.75 5.91 -14.52
CA VAL A 416 -12.10 5.68 -13.11
C VAL A 416 -11.67 6.85 -12.24
N LEU A 417 -10.47 7.39 -12.45
CA LEU A 417 -9.94 8.56 -11.74
C LEU A 417 -10.75 9.84 -12.06
N ASP A 418 -11.12 10.06 -13.32
CA ASP A 418 -12.01 11.17 -13.72
C ASP A 418 -13.38 11.09 -13.02
N GLU A 419 -13.93 9.89 -12.97
CA GLU A 419 -15.21 9.63 -12.33
C GLU A 419 -15.11 9.80 -10.80
N LEU A 420 -13.99 9.38 -10.18
CA LEU A 420 -13.72 9.61 -8.76
C LEU A 420 -13.76 11.10 -8.44
N ASP A 421 -13.06 11.92 -9.22
CA ASP A 421 -13.02 13.36 -9.04
C ASP A 421 -14.42 14.00 -9.20
N ARG A 422 -15.18 13.56 -10.21
CA ARG A 422 -16.56 14.01 -10.42
C ARG A 422 -17.47 13.66 -9.24
N VAL A 423 -17.36 12.45 -8.70
CA VAL A 423 -18.19 11.97 -7.58
C VAL A 423 -17.84 12.73 -6.29
N ASN A 424 -16.55 12.95 -6.02
CA ASN A 424 -16.16 13.69 -4.82
C ASN A 424 -16.61 15.16 -4.88
N ARG A 425 -16.52 15.80 -6.05
CA ARG A 425 -17.13 17.13 -6.26
C ARG A 425 -18.63 17.14 -5.99
N HIS A 426 -19.35 16.07 -6.35
CA HIS A 426 -20.78 15.96 -6.04
C HIS A 426 -21.05 15.87 -4.54
N HIS A 427 -20.25 15.09 -3.81
CA HIS A 427 -20.42 14.88 -2.36
C HIS A 427 -20.12 16.12 -1.54
N THR A 428 -19.18 16.96 -1.97
CA THR A 428 -18.74 18.14 -1.21
C THR A 428 -19.38 19.46 -1.65
N ARG A 429 -20.16 19.46 -2.74
CA ARG A 429 -20.73 20.67 -3.37
C ARG A 429 -21.50 21.60 -2.41
N HIS A 430 -22.13 21.03 -1.38
CA HIS A 430 -22.94 21.77 -0.41
C HIS A 430 -22.13 22.27 0.79
N SER A 431 -20.93 21.74 0.97
CA SER A 431 -20.09 21.99 2.14
C SER A 431 -18.92 22.91 1.84
N MET A 432 -18.47 22.99 0.59
CA MET A 432 -17.33 23.82 0.19
C MET A 432 -17.46 24.33 -1.24
N GLY A 433 -17.04 25.58 -1.45
CA GLY A 433 -17.02 26.25 -2.76
C GLY A 433 -15.74 26.00 -3.57
N ASN A 434 -14.66 25.57 -2.91
CA ASN A 434 -13.40 25.19 -3.56
C ASN A 434 -13.43 23.70 -3.95
N HIS A 435 -12.43 23.27 -4.73
CA HIS A 435 -12.27 21.86 -5.09
C HIS A 435 -12.18 20.95 -3.85
N TRP A 436 -12.75 19.74 -3.90
CA TRP A 436 -12.84 18.85 -2.72
C TRP A 436 -11.48 18.43 -2.14
N THR A 437 -10.42 18.46 -2.96
CA THR A 437 -9.05 18.14 -2.54
C THR A 437 -8.53 19.07 -1.44
N HIS A 438 -9.11 20.26 -1.28
CA HIS A 438 -8.84 21.19 -0.18
C HIS A 438 -9.15 20.64 1.21
N ILE A 439 -9.96 19.57 1.31
CA ILE A 439 -10.19 18.90 2.59
C ILE A 439 -8.87 18.39 3.21
N ARG A 440 -7.85 18.16 2.38
CA ARG A 440 -6.53 17.67 2.80
C ARG A 440 -5.59 18.77 3.29
N ASP A 441 -5.97 20.05 3.19
CA ASP A 441 -5.15 21.14 3.71
C ASP A 441 -5.02 21.01 5.24
N PRO A 442 -3.80 21.12 5.81
CA PRO A 442 -3.62 21.05 7.26
C PRO A 442 -4.43 22.16 7.95
N PRO A 443 -5.01 21.90 9.15
CA PRO A 443 -5.72 22.93 9.90
C PRO A 443 -4.80 24.11 10.20
N ARG A 444 -5.37 25.33 10.30
CA ARG A 444 -4.62 26.56 10.61
C ARG A 444 -3.74 26.36 11.85
N ALA A 445 -2.43 26.24 11.65
CA ALA A 445 -1.47 26.27 12.74
C ALA A 445 -1.44 27.68 13.37
N ARG A 446 -1.33 27.78 14.69
CA ARG A 446 -0.89 29.01 15.37
C ARG A 446 0.63 28.93 15.50
N GLY A 447 1.39 29.51 14.57
CA GLY A 447 2.86 29.48 14.57
C GLY A 447 3.48 30.10 13.31
N LEU A 448 4.81 30.24 13.29
CA LEU A 448 5.61 30.85 12.22
C LEU A 448 5.84 29.94 10.99
N ASP A 449 5.45 28.67 11.04
CA ASP A 449 5.46 27.76 9.89
C ASP A 449 4.13 27.89 9.14
N GLU A 450 3.94 29.01 8.45
CA GLU A 450 2.81 29.21 7.55
C GLU A 450 3.07 28.53 6.19
N TYR A 451 2.61 27.29 6.02
CA TYR A 451 2.42 26.74 4.68
C TYR A 451 0.97 26.99 4.24
N ARG A 452 0.77 27.92 3.30
CA ARG A 452 -0.54 28.25 2.70
C ARG A 452 -0.45 28.15 1.18
N GLU A 453 -1.02 27.12 0.57
CA GLU A 453 -1.11 26.97 -0.90
C GLU A 453 -2.29 27.76 -1.53
N GLY A 454 -3.01 28.55 -0.73
CA GLY A 454 -3.88 29.60 -1.23
C GLY A 454 -5.14 29.18 -2.01
N GLY A 455 -5.61 27.93 -1.88
CA GLY A 455 -6.84 27.52 -2.57
C GLY A 455 -6.64 26.89 -3.96
N ASN A 456 -5.43 26.43 -4.29
CA ASN A 456 -5.08 25.92 -5.62
C ASN A 456 -4.95 24.38 -5.74
N TYR A 457 -5.38 23.59 -4.73
CA TYR A 457 -5.38 22.13 -4.83
C TYR A 457 -6.40 21.69 -5.86
N ASN A 458 -5.93 21.00 -6.88
CA ASN A 458 -6.77 20.32 -7.86
C ASN A 458 -6.49 18.81 -7.83
N PHE A 459 -7.32 18.04 -8.51
CA PHE A 459 -7.15 16.59 -8.57
C PHE A 459 -5.79 16.17 -9.15
N LEU A 460 -5.23 16.97 -10.05
CA LEU A 460 -3.89 16.75 -10.61
C LEU A 460 -2.80 16.80 -9.54
N ALA A 461 -2.83 17.80 -8.64
CA ALA A 461 -1.88 17.89 -7.54
C ALA A 461 -1.94 16.65 -6.64
N LEU A 462 -3.16 16.15 -6.38
CA LEU A 462 -3.37 14.92 -5.60
C LEU A 462 -2.86 13.67 -6.35
N ALA A 463 -3.09 13.56 -7.65
CA ALA A 463 -2.58 12.44 -8.46
C ALA A 463 -1.04 12.40 -8.45
N VAL A 464 -0.39 13.57 -8.56
CA VAL A 464 1.08 13.69 -8.45
C VAL A 464 1.56 13.29 -7.05
N GLN A 465 0.88 13.74 -5.98
CA GLN A 465 1.19 13.31 -4.61
C GLN A 465 1.04 11.80 -4.41
N ALA A 466 0.05 11.19 -5.07
CA ALA A 466 -0.14 9.75 -5.13
C ALA A 466 0.85 9.02 -6.07
N ARG A 467 1.82 9.75 -6.64
CA ARG A 467 2.86 9.25 -7.56
C ARG A 467 2.33 8.69 -8.88
N LEU A 468 1.12 9.06 -9.27
CA LEU A 468 0.54 8.74 -10.57
C LEU A 468 1.18 9.62 -11.64
N THR A 469 2.26 9.12 -12.24
CA THR A 469 3.03 9.84 -13.27
C THR A 469 3.02 9.13 -14.62
N GLY A 470 2.42 7.94 -14.68
CA GLY A 470 2.28 7.09 -15.86
C GLY A 470 1.10 7.45 -16.77
N PRO A 471 0.77 6.58 -17.75
CA PRO A 471 -0.26 6.86 -18.74
C PRO A 471 -1.67 7.03 -18.14
N ALA A 472 -2.00 6.35 -17.04
CA ALA A 472 -3.30 6.47 -16.39
C ALA A 472 -3.47 7.84 -15.70
N GLY A 473 -2.46 8.26 -14.95
CA GLY A 473 -2.40 9.59 -14.33
C GLY A 473 -2.35 10.72 -15.35
N ARG A 474 -1.72 10.51 -16.52
CA ARG A 474 -1.71 11.50 -17.61
C ARG A 474 -3.06 11.59 -18.32
N CYS A 475 -3.76 10.47 -18.56
CA CYS A 475 -5.05 10.46 -19.26
C CYS A 475 -6.22 11.02 -18.44
N SER A 476 -6.23 10.88 -17.09
CA SER A 476 -7.30 11.42 -16.22
C SER A 476 -7.20 12.93 -15.95
N THR A 477 -6.32 13.63 -16.66
CA THR A 477 -6.07 15.06 -16.45
C THR A 477 -6.74 15.94 -17.50
N THR A 478 -7.43 15.31 -18.47
CA THR A 478 -8.07 16.01 -19.58
C THR A 478 -9.54 15.67 -19.65
N ARG A 479 -10.39 16.63 -19.27
CA ARG A 479 -11.83 16.60 -19.55
C ARG A 479 -12.06 16.87 -21.04
N SER A 480 -11.68 15.92 -21.90
CA SER A 480 -12.08 15.79 -23.30
C SER A 480 -11.48 14.49 -23.85
N ALA A 481 -12.25 13.40 -23.79
CA ALA A 481 -12.05 12.26 -24.68
C ALA A 481 -12.45 12.66 -26.12
N ARG A 482 -11.66 13.55 -26.71
CA ARG A 482 -11.55 13.84 -28.15
C ARG A 482 -10.15 14.39 -28.43
N ALA A 483 -9.15 13.55 -28.18
CA ALA A 483 -7.85 13.56 -28.85
C ALA A 483 -7.03 12.39 -28.28
N ALA A 484 -7.41 11.18 -28.65
CA ALA A 484 -6.44 10.10 -28.66
C ALA A 484 -5.45 10.43 -29.79
N GLU A 485 -4.42 11.22 -29.49
CA GLU A 485 -3.22 11.40 -30.29
C GLU A 485 -2.14 11.98 -29.36
N ALA A 486 -0.99 11.31 -29.28
CA ALA A 486 0.14 11.71 -28.45
C ALA A 486 0.59 13.16 -28.77
N GLY A 487 0.40 14.10 -27.84
CA GLY A 487 0.79 15.49 -28.07
C GLY A 487 0.58 16.41 -26.87
N ILE A 488 1.46 17.40 -26.71
CA ILE A 488 1.25 18.54 -25.81
C ILE A 488 0.10 19.38 -26.37
N ASP A 489 -0.96 19.59 -25.59
CA ASP A 489 -2.07 20.48 -25.94
C ASP A 489 -1.67 21.95 -25.70
N LEU A 490 -1.45 22.69 -26.78
CA LEU A 490 -1.00 24.09 -26.74
C LEU A 490 -2.07 25.04 -26.21
N ASP A 491 -3.35 24.74 -26.44
CA ASP A 491 -4.45 25.59 -25.98
C ASP A 491 -4.60 25.47 -24.45
N MET A 492 -4.38 24.27 -23.91
CA MET A 492 -4.31 24.06 -22.47
C MET A 492 -3.10 24.77 -21.84
N VAL A 493 -1.91 24.65 -22.42
CA VAL A 493 -0.71 25.37 -21.94
C VAL A 493 -0.95 26.87 -21.91
N ARG A 494 -1.51 27.42 -23.00
CA ARG A 494 -1.87 28.84 -23.09
C ARG A 494 -2.87 29.24 -22.00
N LEU A 495 -3.95 28.49 -21.84
CA LEU A 495 -5.00 28.79 -20.85
C LEU A 495 -4.46 28.79 -19.42
N LEU A 496 -3.59 27.84 -19.07
CA LEU A 496 -2.98 27.79 -17.74
C LEU A 496 -2.10 29.00 -17.46
N LEU A 497 -1.29 29.41 -18.43
CA LEU A 497 -0.42 30.57 -18.31
C LEU A 497 -1.21 31.88 -18.24
N GLU A 498 -2.27 32.03 -19.04
CA GLU A 498 -3.20 33.17 -18.98
C GLU A 498 -3.95 33.24 -17.64
N ARG A 499 -4.11 32.11 -16.94
CA ARG A 499 -4.74 32.02 -15.60
C ARG A 499 -3.76 32.10 -14.44
N GLY A 500 -2.50 32.48 -14.70
CA GLY A 500 -1.52 32.78 -13.66
C GLY A 500 -0.60 31.62 -13.28
N ALA A 501 -0.56 30.53 -14.06
CA ALA A 501 0.47 29.53 -13.90
C ALA A 501 1.85 30.17 -14.16
N ASN A 502 2.79 29.97 -13.23
CA ASN A 502 4.12 30.57 -13.30
C ASN A 502 5.14 29.54 -13.85
N PRO A 503 5.74 29.75 -15.03
CA PRO A 503 6.79 28.88 -15.58
C PRO A 503 8.00 28.72 -14.65
N ASN A 504 8.28 29.71 -13.81
CA ASN A 504 9.42 29.67 -12.89
C ASN A 504 9.04 29.17 -11.49
N GLN A 505 7.81 28.67 -11.30
CA GLN A 505 7.39 28.12 -10.01
C GLN A 505 8.30 26.94 -9.64
N PRO A 506 9.00 26.97 -8.49
CA PRO A 506 9.78 25.82 -8.03
C PRO A 506 8.86 24.67 -7.65
N VAL A 507 9.21 23.46 -8.10
CA VAL A 507 8.50 22.23 -7.77
C VAL A 507 9.31 21.50 -6.70
N HIS A 508 8.85 21.58 -5.45
CA HIS A 508 9.57 21.05 -4.29
C HIS A 508 9.82 19.54 -4.37
N LEU A 509 8.92 18.78 -5.00
CA LEU A 509 9.06 17.34 -5.22
C LEU A 509 10.16 16.96 -6.24
N ASN A 510 10.73 17.93 -6.95
CA ASN A 510 11.79 17.73 -7.94
C ASN A 510 13.01 18.61 -7.63
N ASP A 511 13.47 18.60 -6.38
CA ASP A 511 14.65 19.36 -5.91
C ASP A 511 14.55 20.88 -6.14
N GLY A 512 13.33 21.43 -6.14
CA GLY A 512 13.09 22.85 -6.40
C GLY A 512 13.32 23.29 -7.84
N LYS A 513 13.45 22.35 -8.80
CA LYS A 513 13.47 22.66 -10.23
C LYS A 513 12.18 23.38 -10.63
N THR A 514 12.29 24.36 -11.53
CA THR A 514 11.11 25.12 -11.98
C THR A 514 10.25 24.29 -12.93
N VAL A 515 8.97 24.63 -13.07
CA VAL A 515 8.08 24.05 -14.09
C VAL A 515 8.72 24.12 -15.49
N TRP A 516 9.39 25.23 -15.80
CA TRP A 516 10.16 25.43 -17.01
C TRP A 516 11.34 24.46 -17.16
N ALA A 517 12.14 24.27 -16.09
CA ALA A 517 13.27 23.34 -16.12
C ALA A 517 12.80 21.88 -16.32
N LEU A 518 11.71 21.49 -15.65
CA LEU A 518 11.13 20.15 -15.79
C LEU A 518 10.54 19.92 -17.18
N PHE A 519 9.90 20.94 -17.75
CA PHE A 519 9.40 20.89 -19.12
C PHE A 519 10.53 20.65 -20.13
N LEU A 520 11.64 21.38 -20.02
CA LEU A 520 12.81 21.20 -20.90
C LEU A 520 13.47 19.81 -20.74
N LEU A 521 13.58 19.29 -19.51
CA LEU A 521 14.10 17.94 -19.26
C LEU A 521 13.20 16.87 -19.87
N ALA A 522 11.88 17.03 -19.76
CA ALA A 522 10.92 16.14 -20.39
C ALA A 522 11.01 16.18 -21.93
N CYS A 523 11.26 17.36 -22.51
CA CYS A 523 11.48 17.51 -23.95
C CYS A 523 12.74 16.78 -24.42
N LEU A 524 13.85 16.86 -23.68
CA LEU A 524 15.10 16.15 -24.02
C LEU A 524 14.94 14.65 -23.89
N GLY A 525 14.39 14.17 -22.77
CA GLY A 525 14.15 12.74 -22.59
C GLY A 525 13.16 12.16 -23.60
N ALA A 526 12.30 12.99 -24.21
CA ALA A 526 11.45 12.59 -25.33
C ALA A 526 12.20 12.59 -26.67
N ALA A 527 13.15 13.51 -26.87
CA ALA A 527 13.98 13.60 -28.08
C ALA A 527 15.05 12.50 -28.17
N GLU A 528 15.56 12.00 -27.05
CA GLU A 528 16.52 10.89 -26.98
C GLU A 528 15.86 9.51 -27.22
N ARG A 529 14.55 9.38 -27.01
CA ARG A 529 13.78 8.15 -27.21
C ARG A 529 13.28 7.94 -28.66
N VAL A 530 13.72 8.78 -29.59
CA VAL A 530 13.22 8.82 -30.98
C VAL A 530 13.77 7.69 -31.86
N GLU A 531 14.71 6.87 -31.40
CA GLU A 531 15.23 5.78 -32.25
C GLU A 531 14.35 4.51 -32.31
N GLU A 532 13.34 4.29 -31.43
CA GLU A 532 12.58 3.02 -31.45
C GLU A 532 11.05 3.06 -31.22
N ALA A 533 10.38 4.22 -31.18
CA ALA A 533 8.92 4.27 -30.98
C ALA A 533 8.16 5.04 -32.07
N ALA A 534 7.12 4.39 -32.64
CA ALA A 534 6.19 5.01 -33.57
C ALA A 534 5.35 6.09 -32.85
N SER A 535 5.53 7.34 -33.29
CA SER A 535 4.79 8.57 -32.94
C SER A 535 5.34 9.42 -31.76
N PRO A 536 6.44 10.17 -31.97
CA PRO A 536 6.89 11.24 -31.07
C PRO A 536 6.03 12.52 -31.22
N VAL A 537 5.89 13.29 -30.14
CA VAL A 537 5.30 14.65 -30.16
C VAL A 537 6.01 15.48 -31.24
N PRO A 538 5.30 16.12 -32.19
CA PRO A 538 5.95 16.88 -33.25
C PRO A 538 6.84 17.98 -32.66
N ARG A 539 8.10 18.08 -33.11
CA ARG A 539 9.05 19.14 -32.68
C ARG A 539 8.47 20.55 -32.80
N GLU A 540 7.52 20.75 -33.72
CA GLU A 540 6.80 22.02 -33.88
C GLU A 540 5.90 22.36 -32.68
N VAL A 541 5.25 21.36 -32.09
CA VAL A 541 4.39 21.54 -30.91
C VAL A 541 5.26 21.89 -29.69
N LEU A 542 6.40 21.21 -29.52
CA LEU A 542 7.37 21.51 -28.47
C LEU A 542 7.92 22.94 -28.62
N TYR A 543 8.20 23.36 -29.86
CA TYR A 543 8.66 24.71 -30.17
C TYR A 543 7.62 25.77 -29.77
N ARG A 544 6.36 25.58 -30.14
CA ARG A 544 5.26 26.50 -29.77
C ARG A 544 5.00 26.57 -28.27
N ALA A 545 5.12 25.45 -27.56
CA ALA A 545 5.02 25.42 -26.10
C ALA A 545 6.16 26.21 -25.45
N CYS A 546 7.39 26.10 -25.97
CA CYS A 546 8.52 26.94 -25.53
C CYS A 546 8.23 28.44 -25.75
N GLU A 547 7.72 28.83 -26.92
CA GLU A 547 7.33 30.23 -27.19
C GLU A 547 6.32 30.75 -26.16
N LEU A 548 5.30 29.96 -25.84
CA LEU A 548 4.27 30.32 -24.85
C LEU A 548 4.87 30.50 -23.46
N LEU A 549 5.70 29.57 -23.01
CA LEU A 549 6.33 29.62 -21.69
C LEU A 549 7.30 30.81 -21.56
N ILE A 550 8.06 31.12 -22.60
CA ILE A 550 8.97 32.28 -22.64
C ILE A 550 8.19 33.60 -22.54
N ARG A 551 7.14 33.76 -23.36
CA ARG A 551 6.27 34.96 -23.34
C ARG A 551 5.62 35.21 -21.98
N HIS A 552 5.37 34.15 -21.21
CA HIS A 552 4.67 34.22 -19.92
C HIS A 552 5.56 34.21 -18.69
N GLY A 553 6.87 33.99 -18.81
CA GLY A 553 7.65 33.93 -17.57
C GLY A 553 9.02 33.31 -17.67
N ALA A 554 9.24 32.37 -18.59
CA ALA A 554 10.38 31.46 -18.45
C ALA A 554 11.73 32.18 -18.35
N GLU A 555 12.52 31.83 -17.33
CA GLU A 555 13.83 32.40 -17.11
C GLU A 555 14.89 31.78 -18.05
N PRO A 556 15.86 32.57 -18.53
CA PRO A 556 16.96 32.07 -19.36
C PRO A 556 18.00 31.26 -18.57
N GLN A 557 17.93 31.31 -17.23
CA GLN A 557 18.78 30.55 -16.33
C GLN A 557 17.90 29.77 -15.37
N CYS A 558 17.99 28.45 -15.38
CA CYS A 558 17.31 27.61 -14.39
C CYS A 558 18.23 26.48 -13.91
N TRP A 559 17.84 25.86 -12.79
CA TRP A 559 18.56 24.76 -12.18
C TRP A 559 18.04 23.43 -12.72
N PHE A 560 18.95 22.55 -13.17
CA PHE A 560 18.59 21.26 -13.78
C PHE A 560 19.07 20.03 -12.98
N GLY A 561 19.92 20.19 -11.95
CA GLY A 561 20.49 19.08 -11.18
C GLY A 561 22.03 19.12 -11.16
N ASP A 562 22.64 18.22 -10.40
CA ASP A 562 24.09 18.08 -10.22
C ASP A 562 24.69 17.14 -11.29
N ASP A 563 25.70 17.61 -12.02
CA ASP A 563 26.40 16.91 -13.10
C ASP A 563 27.41 15.86 -12.56
N GLY A 564 27.40 15.57 -11.26
CA GLY A 564 28.33 14.66 -10.61
C GLY A 564 29.69 15.29 -10.28
N LEU A 565 29.78 16.62 -10.21
CA LEU A 565 30.98 17.35 -9.76
C LEU A 565 30.55 18.35 -8.68
N GLY A 566 30.85 18.00 -7.43
CA GLY A 566 30.24 18.56 -6.23
C GLY A 566 30.33 20.08 -6.01
N GLU A 567 29.50 20.50 -5.04
CA GLU A 567 29.45 21.78 -4.31
C GLU A 567 29.70 23.07 -5.13
N GLN A 568 28.71 23.43 -5.95
CA GLN A 568 28.24 24.82 -6.15
C GLN A 568 26.93 24.80 -6.95
N ARG A 569 25.86 25.44 -6.45
CA ARG A 569 24.60 25.67 -7.20
C ARG A 569 24.87 26.55 -8.43
N ARG A 570 25.34 25.97 -9.54
CA ARG A 570 25.49 26.69 -10.82
C ARG A 570 24.19 26.60 -11.59
N ARG A 571 23.50 27.73 -11.79
CA ARG A 571 22.36 27.81 -12.72
C ARG A 571 22.87 27.46 -14.12
N SER A 572 22.28 26.46 -14.77
CA SER A 572 22.71 26.03 -16.11
C SER A 572 22.00 26.86 -17.18
N ASN A 573 22.66 27.02 -18.32
CA ASN A 573 22.20 27.89 -19.40
C ASN A 573 21.17 27.17 -20.28
N VAL A 574 19.92 27.66 -20.30
CA VAL A 574 18.80 27.13 -21.12
C VAL A 574 19.14 27.11 -22.61
N VAL A 575 20.05 27.99 -23.03
CA VAL A 575 20.58 28.13 -24.38
C VAL A 575 21.11 26.80 -24.94
N GLY A 576 21.82 26.00 -24.14
CA GLY A 576 22.35 24.69 -24.59
C GLY A 576 21.25 23.66 -24.84
N PHE A 577 20.18 23.67 -24.04
CA PHE A 577 19.03 22.79 -24.19
C PHE A 577 18.24 23.11 -25.46
N LEU A 578 18.02 24.39 -25.76
CA LEU A 578 17.29 24.82 -26.96
C LEU A 578 18.02 24.47 -28.26
N ASP A 579 19.35 24.55 -28.27
CA ASP A 579 20.16 24.12 -29.42
C ASP A 579 20.04 22.62 -29.66
N SER A 580 20.15 21.83 -28.59
CA SER A 580 20.02 20.37 -28.66
C SER A 580 18.64 19.92 -29.13
N LEU A 581 17.57 20.65 -28.77
CA LEU A 581 16.19 20.28 -29.07
C LEU A 581 15.72 20.70 -30.48
N PHE A 582 16.07 21.90 -30.92
CA PHE A 582 15.48 22.50 -32.14
C PHE A 582 16.50 22.78 -33.25
N GLY A 583 17.78 22.97 -32.91
CA GLY A 583 18.84 23.35 -33.85
C GLY A 583 18.60 24.66 -34.62
N GLY A 584 19.61 25.07 -35.40
CA GLY A 584 19.50 26.07 -36.47
C GLY A 584 18.78 27.39 -36.12
N GLU A 585 17.86 27.80 -37.01
CA GLU A 585 17.12 29.07 -36.91
C GLU A 585 16.08 29.11 -35.78
N LYS A 586 15.48 27.97 -35.43
CA LYS A 586 14.43 27.89 -34.39
C LYS A 586 15.01 28.13 -33.00
N SER A 587 16.15 27.54 -32.68
CA SER A 587 16.85 27.86 -31.42
C SER A 587 17.25 29.35 -31.38
N ALA A 588 17.74 29.91 -32.49
CA ALA A 588 18.08 31.33 -32.56
C ALA A 588 16.87 32.25 -32.33
N ALA A 589 15.69 31.89 -32.85
CA ALA A 589 14.44 32.63 -32.63
C ALA A 589 14.00 32.59 -31.15
N LEU A 590 14.00 31.42 -30.50
CA LEU A 590 13.65 31.30 -29.08
C LEU A 590 14.63 32.05 -28.17
N ARG A 591 15.92 32.10 -28.53
CA ARG A 591 16.94 32.87 -27.81
C ARG A 591 16.70 34.38 -27.90
N ARG A 592 16.36 34.88 -29.08
CA ARG A 592 15.97 36.29 -29.27
C ARG A 592 14.74 36.61 -28.44
N LEU A 593 13.73 35.74 -28.48
CA LEU A 593 12.51 35.90 -27.68
C LEU A 593 12.80 35.90 -26.17
N LEU A 594 13.67 35.00 -25.67
CA LEU A 594 14.12 35.00 -24.27
C LEU A 594 14.83 36.31 -23.87
N ALA A 595 15.67 36.85 -24.75
CA ALA A 595 16.39 38.09 -24.51
C ALA A 595 15.45 39.32 -24.51
N GLU A 596 14.51 39.36 -25.46
CA GLU A 596 13.48 40.40 -25.56
C GLU A 596 12.58 40.42 -24.33
N GLU A 597 12.12 39.25 -23.86
CA GLU A 597 11.26 39.18 -22.68
C GLU A 597 11.96 39.46 -21.37
N LYS A 598 13.24 39.13 -21.28
CA LYS A 598 14.07 39.58 -20.17
C LYS A 598 14.18 41.11 -20.16
N ALA A 599 14.51 41.73 -21.29
CA ALA A 599 14.64 43.19 -21.41
C ALA A 599 13.30 43.91 -21.14
N ARG A 600 12.17 43.35 -21.58
CA ARG A 600 10.82 43.88 -21.29
C ARG A 600 10.51 43.86 -19.79
N ARG A 601 10.89 42.80 -19.07
CA ARG A 601 10.70 42.74 -17.61
C ARG A 601 11.61 43.68 -16.85
N GLU A 602 12.87 43.78 -17.27
CA GLU A 602 13.79 44.73 -16.68
C GLU A 602 13.24 46.16 -16.85
N SER A 603 12.89 46.58 -18.07
CA SER A 603 12.29 47.90 -18.32
C SER A 603 10.98 48.17 -17.56
N GLN A 604 10.11 47.18 -17.37
CA GLN A 604 8.91 47.30 -16.51
C GLN A 604 9.27 47.45 -15.02
N SER A 605 10.31 46.76 -14.54
CA SER A 605 10.82 46.90 -13.17
C SER A 605 11.41 48.30 -12.91
N TRP A 606 12.13 48.88 -13.87
CA TRP A 606 12.66 50.24 -13.79
C TRP A 606 11.55 51.33 -13.82
N GLY A 607 10.43 51.07 -14.51
CA GLY A 607 9.25 51.96 -14.50
C GLY A 607 8.56 52.06 -13.13
N VAL A 608 8.59 50.98 -12.33
CA VAL A 608 8.05 50.98 -10.95
C VAL A 608 8.99 51.73 -9.99
N PHE A 609 10.31 51.64 -10.18
CA PHE A 609 11.29 52.40 -9.41
C PHE A 609 11.28 53.90 -9.71
N SER A 610 11.02 54.31 -10.97
CA SER A 610 10.85 55.71 -11.35
C SER A 610 9.65 56.38 -10.66
N TRP A 611 8.61 55.61 -10.32
CA TRP A 611 7.44 56.11 -9.60
C TRP A 611 7.75 56.31 -8.10
N PHE A 612 8.59 55.45 -7.51
CA PHE A 612 9.03 55.59 -6.12
C PHE A 612 10.05 56.73 -5.91
N SER A 613 10.91 57.04 -6.89
CA SER A 613 11.84 58.18 -6.78
C SER A 613 11.16 59.56 -6.86
N GLY A 614 9.95 59.64 -7.40
CA GLY A 614 9.17 60.89 -7.49
C GLY A 614 8.41 61.27 -6.21
N LEU A 615 8.23 60.34 -5.27
CA LEU A 615 7.47 60.56 -4.02
C LEU A 615 8.35 60.92 -2.80
N VAL A 616 9.67 60.98 -2.95
CA VAL A 616 10.61 61.35 -1.86
C VAL A 616 11.19 62.77 -2.07
N SER A 617 10.69 63.54 -3.04
CA SER A 617 11.15 64.92 -3.30
C SER A 617 10.00 65.92 -3.52
N ARG A 618 8.95 65.87 -2.69
CA ARG A 618 8.02 67.00 -2.48
C ARG A 618 7.57 67.09 -1.04
#